data_AF-A0A661JBK0-F1
#
_entry.id   AF-A0A661JBK0-F1
#
_cell.length_a   1.000
_cell.length_b   1.000
_cell.length_c   1.000
_cell.angle_alpha   90.00
_cell.angle_beta   90.00
_cell.angle_gamma   90.00
#
_symmetry.space_group_name_H-M   'P 1'
#
loop_
_entity.id
_entity.type
_entity.pdbx_description
1 polymer ?
#
loop_
_entity_poly.entity_id
_entity_poly.type
_entity_poly.pdbx_seq_one_letter_code
_entity_poly.pdbx_strand_id
1 'polypeptide(L)'
;MKRIKIDYSKCTGCRHCETACSLKHYENIVSPQRSRIRVFLDEKNDLFFPVLAGPFSEAGCPYRKLEVFVNIGEKEYDACSLCRASCPRRPWFKEPDTEAALTCDFCGDPPDPHCVKVCISGALTFVEL
;
A
#
# COMPACT_ATOMS: atom_id res chain seq x y z
N MET A 1 11.38 17.84 -5.34
CA MET A 1 11.10 16.38 -5.49
C MET A 1 9.68 16.09 -5.05
N LYS A 2 8.85 15.44 -5.89
CA LYS A 2 7.46 15.10 -5.57
C LYS A 2 7.37 13.84 -4.69
N ARG A 3 6.52 13.82 -3.67
CA ARG A 3 6.29 12.68 -2.77
C ARG A 3 4.82 12.52 -2.40
N ILE A 4 4.40 11.29 -2.13
CA ILE A 4 3.13 11.02 -1.47
C ILE A 4 3.38 10.96 0.04
N LYS A 5 2.78 11.89 0.79
CA LYS A 5 2.78 11.87 2.25
C LYS A 5 1.55 11.12 2.73
N ILE A 6 1.77 10.19 3.65
CA ILE A 6 0.75 9.35 4.26
C ILE A 6 0.60 9.73 5.73
N ASP A 7 -0.59 10.18 6.11
CA ASP A 7 -1.00 10.42 7.48
C ASP A 7 -2.05 9.38 7.88
N TYR A 8 -1.60 8.26 8.45
CA TYR A 8 -2.47 7.13 8.79
C TYR A 8 -3.49 7.49 9.87
N SER A 9 -3.25 8.52 10.68
CA SER A 9 -4.20 8.99 11.71
C SER A 9 -5.50 9.52 11.11
N LYS A 10 -5.48 9.90 9.83
CA LYS A 10 -6.65 10.39 9.07
C LYS A 10 -7.28 9.31 8.20
N CYS A 11 -6.74 8.10 8.17
CA CYS A 11 -7.28 7.05 7.33
C CYS A 11 -8.54 6.46 7.97
N THR A 12 -9.65 6.45 7.22
CA THR A 12 -10.94 5.93 7.69
C THR A 12 -11.21 4.48 7.25
N GLY A 13 -10.27 3.85 6.55
CA GLY A 13 -10.46 2.49 6.05
C GLY A 13 -11.43 2.37 4.86
N CYS A 14 -11.83 3.47 4.22
CA CYS A 14 -12.81 3.43 3.12
C CYS A 14 -12.34 2.72 1.84
N ARG A 15 -11.02 2.51 1.67
CA ARG A 15 -10.39 1.80 0.54
C ARG A 15 -10.68 2.37 -0.86
N HIS A 16 -11.19 3.60 -0.97
CA HIS A 16 -11.37 4.28 -2.26
C HIS A 16 -10.07 4.40 -3.04
N CYS A 17 -8.94 4.54 -2.35
CA CYS A 17 -7.61 4.54 -2.97
C CYS A 17 -7.29 3.23 -3.69
N GLU A 18 -7.75 2.08 -3.19
CA GLU A 18 -7.55 0.78 -3.83
C GLU A 18 -8.39 0.66 -5.11
N THR A 19 -9.68 1.05 -5.01
CA THR A 19 -10.60 1.10 -6.15
C THR A 19 -10.06 1.98 -7.26
N ALA A 20 -9.72 3.24 -6.95
CA ALA A 20 -9.23 4.19 -7.93
C ALA A 20 -7.89 3.76 -8.55
N CYS A 21 -7.01 3.14 -7.77
CA CYS A 21 -5.76 2.62 -8.29
C CYS A 21 -5.98 1.44 -9.25
N SER A 22 -6.86 0.49 -8.92
CA SER A 22 -7.17 -0.62 -9.82
C SER A 22 -7.79 -0.13 -11.13
N LEU A 23 -8.79 0.74 -11.09
CA LEU A 23 -9.42 1.33 -12.28
C LEU A 23 -8.46 2.12 -13.16
N LYS A 24 -7.45 2.77 -12.56
CA LYS A 24 -6.44 3.51 -13.33
C LYS A 24 -5.56 2.58 -14.18
N HIS A 25 -5.35 1.34 -13.76
CA HIS A 25 -4.41 0.42 -14.42
C HIS A 25 -5.10 -0.71 -15.18
N TYR A 26 -6.37 -0.96 -14.92
CA TYR A 26 -7.16 -2.00 -15.58
C TYR A 26 -8.49 -1.41 -16.01
N GLU A 27 -8.74 -1.43 -17.31
CA GLU A 27 -9.98 -0.95 -17.89
C GLU A 27 -11.17 -1.74 -17.36
N ASN A 28 -12.15 -1.05 -16.79
CA ASN A 28 -13.39 -1.63 -16.25
C ASN A 28 -13.21 -2.71 -15.17
N ILE A 29 -12.06 -2.78 -14.51
CA ILE A 29 -11.79 -3.75 -13.44
C ILE A 29 -11.58 -3.02 -12.11
N VAL A 30 -12.50 -3.25 -11.17
CA VAL A 30 -12.33 -2.89 -9.75
C VAL A 30 -11.83 -4.12 -9.02
N SER A 31 -10.54 -4.14 -8.67
CA SER A 31 -9.96 -5.24 -7.90
C SER A 31 -8.93 -4.72 -6.89
N PRO A 32 -9.27 -4.73 -5.59
CA PRO A 32 -8.31 -4.47 -4.51
C PRO A 32 -7.01 -5.25 -4.60
N GLN A 33 -7.05 -6.49 -5.11
CA GLN A 33 -5.86 -7.34 -5.24
C GLN A 33 -4.89 -6.81 -6.30
N ARG A 34 -5.41 -6.16 -7.35
CA ARG A 34 -4.64 -5.53 -8.42
C ARG A 34 -4.21 -4.09 -8.12
N SER A 35 -4.60 -3.56 -6.96
CA SER A 35 -4.22 -2.20 -6.56
C SER A 35 -2.75 -2.13 -6.15
N ARG A 36 -2.07 -1.07 -6.59
CA ARG A 36 -0.69 -0.73 -6.18
C ARG A 36 -0.64 0.04 -4.85
N ILE A 37 -1.76 0.19 -4.15
CA ILE A 37 -1.88 0.65 -2.76
C ILE A 37 -2.83 -0.27 -2.01
N ARG A 38 -2.52 -0.63 -0.76
CA ARG A 38 -3.35 -1.51 0.07
C ARG A 38 -3.53 -0.91 1.45
N VAL A 39 -4.76 -0.90 1.96
CA VAL A 39 -5.09 -0.49 3.32
C VAL A 39 -5.15 -1.73 4.19
N PHE A 40 -4.26 -1.79 5.18
CA PHE A 40 -4.26 -2.85 6.19
C PHE A 40 -5.01 -2.36 7.43
N LEU A 41 -5.79 -3.25 8.04
CA LEU A 41 -6.38 -3.03 9.35
C LEU A 41 -5.41 -3.55 10.40
N ASP A 42 -5.09 -2.68 11.36
CA ASP A 42 -4.45 -3.06 12.60
C ASP A 42 -5.52 -3.11 13.70
N GLU A 43 -6.02 -4.31 13.97
CA GLU A 43 -7.08 -4.55 14.95
C GLU A 43 -6.65 -4.17 16.37
N LYS A 44 -5.36 -4.32 16.71
CA LYS A 44 -4.83 -4.02 18.05
C LYS A 44 -4.84 -2.52 18.32
N ASN A 45 -4.56 -1.73 17.30
CA ASN A 45 -4.42 -0.28 17.43
C ASN A 45 -5.63 0.51 16.89
N ASP A 46 -6.67 -0.18 16.40
CA ASP A 46 -7.86 0.37 15.72
C ASP A 46 -7.49 1.40 14.65
N LEU A 47 -6.56 1.03 13.77
CA LEU A 47 -6.00 1.93 12.77
C LEU A 47 -5.95 1.31 11.38
N PHE A 48 -6.07 2.17 10.38
CA PHE A 48 -5.95 1.81 8.97
C PHE A 48 -4.64 2.34 8.39
N PHE A 49 -3.85 1.44 7.81
CA PHE A 49 -2.54 1.74 7.28
C PHE A 49 -2.49 1.56 5.75
N PRO A 50 -2.60 2.64 4.98
CA PRO A 50 -2.38 2.59 3.54
C PRO A 50 -0.88 2.44 3.23
N VAL A 51 -0.53 1.40 2.49
CA VAL A 51 0.85 1.07 2.08
C VAL A 51 0.90 0.99 0.56
N LEU A 52 1.79 1.76 -0.05
CA LEU A 52 2.03 1.72 -1.50
C LEU A 52 3.00 0.59 -1.85
N ALA A 53 2.71 -0.11 -2.94
CA ALA A 53 3.61 -1.08 -3.52
C ALA A 53 4.98 -0.45 -3.81
N GLY A 54 6.02 -1.13 -3.37
CA GLY A 54 7.42 -0.79 -3.58
C GLY A 54 8.09 -1.76 -4.57
N PRO A 55 9.42 -1.87 -4.54
CA PRO A 55 10.14 -2.74 -5.46
C PRO A 55 9.83 -4.23 -5.23
N PHE A 56 10.02 -5.03 -6.27
CA PHE A 56 10.06 -6.48 -6.14
C PHE A 56 11.30 -6.94 -5.36
N SER A 57 11.15 -7.99 -4.56
CA SER A 57 12.26 -8.67 -3.89
C SER A 57 12.27 -10.13 -4.32
N GLU A 58 13.39 -10.61 -4.86
CA GLU A 58 13.53 -12.01 -5.31
C GLU A 58 13.45 -13.01 -4.15
N ALA A 59 13.96 -12.62 -2.98
CA ALA A 59 13.95 -13.44 -1.78
C ALA A 59 13.11 -12.81 -0.67
N GLY A 60 12.55 -13.66 0.19
CA GLY A 60 12.00 -13.24 1.47
C GLY A 60 13.06 -13.19 2.56
N CYS A 61 12.82 -12.45 3.64
CA CYS A 61 13.72 -12.42 4.79
C CYS A 61 13.94 -13.84 5.38
N PRO A 62 15.16 -14.16 5.82
CA PRO A 62 15.59 -15.53 6.10
C PRO A 62 14.94 -16.21 7.31
N TYR A 63 14.13 -15.51 8.10
CA TYR A 63 13.55 -16.05 9.34
C TYR A 63 12.06 -15.72 9.45
N ARG A 64 11.21 -16.61 8.94
CA ARG A 64 9.75 -16.42 8.91
C ARG A 64 8.97 -17.35 9.84
N LYS A 65 9.66 -18.05 10.75
CA LYS A 65 9.01 -18.74 11.89
C LYS A 65 8.75 -17.80 13.07
N LEU A 66 9.33 -16.60 13.05
CA LEU A 66 9.09 -15.55 14.02
C LEU A 66 8.41 -14.39 13.30
N GLU A 67 7.28 -13.96 13.82
CA GLU A 67 6.64 -12.71 13.43
C GLU A 67 7.48 -11.56 13.99
N VAL A 68 7.87 -10.61 13.13
CA VAL A 68 8.65 -9.45 13.56
C VAL A 68 7.66 -8.33 13.83
N PHE A 69 7.54 -7.95 15.09
CA PHE A 69 6.77 -6.80 15.51
C PHE A 69 7.68 -5.59 15.75
N VAL A 70 7.21 -4.41 15.35
CA VAL A 70 7.89 -3.14 15.56
C VAL A 70 7.03 -2.26 16.45
N ASN A 71 7.62 -1.74 17.52
CA ASN A 71 6.99 -0.74 18.36
C ASN A 71 7.26 0.65 17.80
N ILE A 72 6.20 1.40 17.51
CA ILE A 72 6.25 2.80 17.12
C ILE A 72 5.43 3.58 18.14
N GLY A 73 6.12 4.25 19.07
CA GLY A 73 5.50 4.79 20.28
C GLY A 73 5.00 3.65 21.18
N GLU A 74 3.75 3.74 21.62
CA GLU A 74 3.10 2.73 22.48
C GLU A 74 2.38 1.63 21.67
N LYS A 75 2.47 1.68 20.34
CA LYS A 75 1.75 0.80 19.42
C LYS A 75 2.68 -0.22 18.79
N GLU A 76 2.20 -1.45 18.66
CA GLU A 76 2.93 -2.58 18.08
C GLU A 76 2.35 -2.93 16.71
N TYR A 77 3.22 -3.11 15.71
CA TYR A 77 2.84 -3.39 14.32
C TYR A 77 3.58 -4.60 13.77
N ASP A 78 2.91 -5.43 12.97
CA ASP A 78 3.61 -6.41 12.12
C ASP A 78 4.49 -5.69 11.09
N ALA A 79 5.80 -5.92 11.15
CA ALA A 79 6.78 -5.33 10.23
C ALA A 79 6.48 -5.67 8.76
N CYS A 80 5.94 -6.87 8.50
CA CYS A 80 5.55 -7.27 7.15
C CYS A 80 4.37 -6.43 6.64
N SER A 81 3.45 -6.03 7.49
CA SER A 81 2.31 -5.18 7.13
C SER A 81 2.73 -3.76 6.73
N LEU A 82 3.85 -3.25 7.28
CA LEU A 82 4.42 -1.95 6.91
C LEU A 82 5.37 -2.00 5.70
N CYS A 83 5.91 -3.17 5.39
CA CYS A 83 6.84 -3.33 4.29
C CYS A 83 6.14 -3.13 2.94
N ARG A 84 6.82 -2.48 1.99
CA ARG A 84 6.29 -2.15 0.66
C ARG A 84 6.60 -3.17 -0.43
N ALA A 85 7.56 -4.07 -0.22
CA ALA A 85 8.09 -4.92 -1.28
C ALA A 85 7.04 -5.88 -1.90
N SER A 86 7.03 -6.08 -3.21
CA SER A 86 6.39 -7.28 -3.74
C SER A 86 7.27 -8.47 -3.38
N CYS A 87 6.89 -9.22 -2.34
CA CYS A 87 7.74 -10.21 -1.69
C CYS A 87 7.18 -11.62 -1.93
N PRO A 88 8.00 -12.63 -2.29
CA PRO A 88 7.53 -13.97 -2.64
C PRO A 88 6.74 -14.62 -1.50
N ARG A 89 7.02 -14.21 -0.28
CA ARG A 89 6.43 -14.74 0.93
C ARG A 89 4.99 -14.28 1.17
N ARG A 90 4.53 -13.17 0.60
CA ARG A 90 3.21 -12.59 0.89
C ARG A 90 2.34 -12.46 -0.36
N PRO A 91 1.01 -12.47 -0.22
CA PRO A 91 0.10 -12.42 -1.38
C PRO A 91 -0.15 -11.01 -1.90
N TRP A 92 0.18 -9.95 -1.15
CA TRP A 92 -0.09 -8.57 -1.57
C TRP A 92 0.99 -7.99 -2.47
N PHE A 93 0.58 -7.03 -3.31
CA PHE A 93 1.38 -6.40 -4.37
C PHE A 93 1.83 -7.38 -5.47
N LYS A 94 0.94 -8.31 -5.83
CA LYS A 94 1.10 -9.25 -6.93
C LYS A 94 -0.19 -9.33 -7.73
N GLU A 95 -0.08 -9.54 -9.03
CA GLU A 95 -1.22 -9.90 -9.85
C GLU A 95 -1.83 -11.22 -9.35
N PRO A 96 -3.16 -11.31 -9.20
CA PRO A 96 -3.81 -12.49 -8.64
C PRO A 96 -3.68 -13.73 -9.54
N ASP A 97 -3.53 -13.54 -10.85
CA ASP A 97 -3.50 -14.65 -11.82
C ASP A 97 -2.07 -15.10 -12.15
N THR A 98 -1.13 -14.16 -12.27
CA THR A 98 0.22 -14.41 -12.77
C THR A 98 1.31 -14.30 -11.69
N GLU A 99 0.95 -13.84 -10.49
CA GLU A 99 1.87 -13.44 -9.42
C GLU A 99 2.90 -12.36 -9.80
N ALA A 100 2.75 -11.73 -10.97
CA ALA A 100 3.64 -10.67 -11.41
C ALA A 100 3.63 -9.51 -10.40
N ALA A 101 4.81 -8.97 -10.09
CA ALA A 101 4.97 -7.94 -9.08
C ALA A 101 4.24 -6.65 -9.48
N LEU A 102 3.37 -6.16 -8.61
CA LEU A 102 2.78 -4.83 -8.72
C LEU A 102 3.71 -3.83 -8.04
N THR A 103 4.05 -2.74 -8.74
CA THR A 103 4.84 -1.63 -8.21
C THR A 103 4.09 -0.32 -8.47
N CYS A 104 4.12 0.61 -7.51
CA CYS A 104 3.54 1.93 -7.72
C CYS A 104 4.42 2.76 -8.66
N ASP A 105 3.82 3.28 -9.72
CA ASP A 105 4.40 4.10 -10.78
C ASP A 105 3.96 5.57 -10.71
N PHE A 106 3.37 5.98 -9.58
CA PHE A 106 2.76 7.31 -9.38
C PHE A 106 1.72 7.69 -10.45
N CYS A 107 1.09 6.70 -11.09
CA CYS A 107 0.13 6.88 -12.17
C CYS A 107 0.71 7.55 -13.43
N GLY A 108 2.02 7.39 -13.67
CA GLY A 108 2.69 7.81 -14.90
C GLY A 108 3.69 8.96 -14.70
N ASP A 109 4.20 9.46 -15.83
CA ASP A 109 5.05 10.64 -15.91
C ASP A 109 4.44 11.62 -16.95
N PRO A 110 3.96 12.81 -16.55
CA PRO A 110 4.03 13.39 -15.20
C PRO A 110 3.18 12.63 -14.17
N PRO A 111 3.60 12.57 -12.89
CA PRO A 111 2.84 11.91 -11.83
C PRO A 111 1.43 12.47 -11.64
N ASP A 112 0.45 11.57 -11.63
CA ASP A 112 -0.97 11.91 -11.44
C ASP A 112 -1.70 10.93 -10.50
N PRO A 113 -1.30 10.81 -9.22
CA PRO A 113 -1.75 9.73 -8.35
C PRO A 113 -3.26 9.78 -8.03
N HIS A 114 -4.03 8.91 -8.67
CA HIS A 114 -5.48 8.80 -8.49
C HIS A 114 -5.88 8.51 -7.03
N CYS A 115 -5.07 7.72 -6.30
CA CYS A 115 -5.32 7.42 -4.89
C CYS A 115 -5.33 8.66 -4.00
N VAL A 116 -4.53 9.69 -4.32
CA VAL A 116 -4.52 10.98 -3.62
C VAL A 116 -5.79 11.77 -3.94
N LYS A 117 -6.18 11.85 -5.21
CA LYS A 117 -7.36 12.61 -5.67
C LYS A 117 -8.66 12.16 -4.98
N VAL A 118 -8.80 10.86 -4.73
CA VAL A 118 -10.01 10.28 -4.11
C VAL A 118 -9.95 10.23 -2.58
N CYS A 119 -8.83 10.62 -1.96
CA CYS A 119 -8.66 10.55 -0.51
C CYS A 119 -9.27 11.77 0.18
N ILE A 120 -10.58 11.75 0.38
CA ILE A 120 -11.35 12.86 0.98
C ILE A 120 -10.88 13.20 2.40
N SER A 121 -10.46 12.20 3.20
CA SER A 121 -9.97 12.43 4.56
C SER A 121 -8.61 13.13 4.63
N GLY A 122 -7.91 13.26 3.49
CA GLY A 122 -6.58 13.85 3.43
C GLY A 122 -5.48 12.98 4.04
N ALA A 123 -5.73 11.68 4.22
CA ALA A 123 -4.72 10.72 4.66
C ALA A 123 -3.59 10.53 3.62
N LEU A 124 -3.87 10.78 2.34
CA LEU A 124 -2.91 10.75 1.25
C LEU A 124 -2.81 12.14 0.66
N THR A 125 -1.60 12.69 0.56
CA THR A 125 -1.35 14.01 -0.04
C THR A 125 -0.15 13.95 -0.98
N PHE A 126 -0.19 14.73 -2.05
CA PHE A 126 0.92 14.84 -3.01
C PHE A 126 1.61 16.18 -2.81
N VAL A 127 2.88 16.15 -2.41
CA VAL A 127 3.63 17.33 -1.97
C VAL A 127 4.93 17.47 -2.77
N GLU A 128 5.37 18.71 -2.93
CA GLU A 128 6.71 19.04 -3.42
C GLU A 128 7.62 19.40 -2.23
N LEU A 129 8.82 18.83 -2.23
CA LEU A 129 9.92 19.15 -1.30
C LEU A 129 11.09 19.78 -2.03
#